data_AF-A0A7J2WS03-F1
#
_entry.id   AF-A0A7J2WS03-F1
#
_cell.length_a   1.000
_cell.length_b   1.000
_cell.length_c   1.000
_cell.angle_alpha   90.00
_cell.angle_beta   90.00
_cell.angle_gamma   90.00
#
_symmetry.space_group_name_H-M   'P 1'
#
loop_
_entity.id
_entity.type
_entity.pdbx_description
1 polymer ?
#
loop_
_entity_poly.entity_id
_entity_poly.type
_entity_poly.pdbx_seq_one_letter_code
_entity_poly.pdbx_strand_id
1 'polypeptide(L)'
;MYTDEVSGIKVSDLLKRSVERELEGRRVRVISPEDLIILKAKAGRERDMSDISIVLVNLKDDLDWKYLKERASSLKIDLKSFLLRSLERIPVHVENAPKVRKSLRRIIEERL
;
A
#
# COMPACT_ATOMS: atom_id res chain seq x y z
N MET A 1 9.58 22.53 12.48
CA MET A 1 8.64 22.67 11.34
C MET A 1 7.84 21.38 11.28
N TYR A 2 6.53 21.44 11.57
CA TYR A 2 5.64 20.30 11.38
C TYR A 2 5.01 20.43 9.99
N THR A 3 4.88 19.32 9.27
CA THR A 3 4.20 19.30 7.97
C THR A 3 2.75 18.90 8.19
N ASP A 4 1.82 19.63 7.59
CA ASP A 4 0.39 19.31 7.67
C ASP A 4 -0.03 18.33 6.56
N GLU A 5 0.83 18.14 5.55
CA GLU A 5 0.59 17.26 4.42
C GLU A 5 1.84 16.44 4.04
N VAL A 6 1.60 15.24 3.50
CA VAL A 6 2.62 14.37 2.89
C VAL A 6 2.08 13.90 1.56
N SER A 7 2.81 14.17 0.46
CA SER A 7 2.38 13.86 -0.90
C SER A 7 1.00 14.44 -1.27
N GLY A 8 0.64 15.61 -0.71
CA GLY A 8 -0.68 16.24 -0.87
C GLY A 8 -1.81 15.56 -0.10
N ILE A 9 -1.49 14.70 0.87
CA ILE A 9 -2.44 14.05 1.77
C ILE A 9 -2.27 14.64 3.16
N LYS A 10 -3.38 15.10 3.76
CA LYS A 10 -3.38 15.67 5.11
C LYS A 10 -2.92 14.65 6.14
N VAL A 11 -1.96 15.04 6.99
CA VAL A 11 -1.46 14.22 8.09
C VAL A 11 -2.58 13.84 9.06
N SER A 12 -3.55 14.73 9.27
CA SER A 12 -4.74 14.44 10.10
C SER A 12 -5.53 13.22 9.61
N ASP A 13 -5.60 12.98 8.29
CA ASP A 13 -6.31 11.83 7.75
C ASP A 13 -5.53 10.54 7.99
N LEU A 14 -4.20 10.58 7.82
CA LEU A 14 -3.30 9.46 8.10
C LEU A 14 -3.34 9.06 9.58
N LEU A 15 -3.42 10.05 10.49
CA LEU A 15 -3.52 9.80 11.93
C LEU A 15 -4.83 9.14 12.34
N LYS A 16 -5.96 9.47 11.67
CA LYS A 16 -7.28 8.89 11.98
C LYS A 16 -7.34 7.38 11.76
N ARG A 17 -6.65 6.87 10.74
CA ARG A 17 -6.55 5.44 10.42
C ARG A 17 -5.24 4.80 10.87
N SER A 18 -4.42 5.51 11.63
CA SER A 18 -3.19 4.94 12.18
C SER A 18 -3.51 3.72 13.05
N VAL A 19 -2.64 2.72 12.97
CA VAL A 19 -2.75 1.46 13.71
C VAL A 19 -1.65 1.41 14.76
N GLU A 20 -1.97 0.83 15.92
CA GLU A 20 -0.97 0.55 16.95
C GLU A 20 -0.18 -0.71 16.58
N ARG A 21 1.14 -0.63 16.67
CA ARG A 21 2.08 -1.73 16.44
C ARG A 21 3.16 -1.71 17.50
N GLU A 22 3.73 -2.89 17.76
CA GLU A 22 4.91 -3.00 18.59
C GLU A 22 6.16 -2.84 17.73
N LEU A 23 7.08 -1.99 18.18
CA LEU A 23 8.41 -1.80 17.62
C LEU A 23 9.41 -1.76 18.77
N GLU A 24 10.32 -2.72 18.82
CA GLU A 24 11.36 -2.84 19.85
C GLU A 24 10.80 -2.75 21.29
N GLY A 25 9.71 -3.48 21.56
CA GLY A 25 9.05 -3.51 22.87
C GLY A 25 8.24 -2.25 23.22
N ARG A 26 8.07 -1.32 22.27
CA ARG A 26 7.27 -0.09 22.46
C ARG A 26 6.06 -0.09 21.54
N ARG A 27 4.91 0.31 22.08
CA ARG A 27 3.70 0.51 21.28
C ARG A 27 3.76 1.89 20.62
N VAL A 28 3.75 1.89 19.30
CA VAL A 28 3.81 3.10 18.47
C VAL A 28 2.65 3.10 17.48
N ARG A 29 2.13 4.29 17.16
CA ARG A 29 1.17 4.46 16.09
C ARG A 29 1.90 4.65 14.77
N VAL A 30 1.55 3.81 13.80
CA VAL A 30 2.04 3.89 12.42
C VAL A 30 0.87 4.05 11.48
N ILE A 31 1.10 4.59 10.29
CA ILE A 31 0.05 4.69 9.27
C ILE A 31 -0.48 3.29 8.91
N SER A 32 -1.73 3.22 8.45
CA SER A 32 -2.29 1.96 7.96
C SER A 32 -1.51 1.45 6.74
N PRO A 33 -1.45 0.12 6.51
CA PRO A 33 -0.86 -0.42 5.29
C PRO A 33 -1.49 0.14 4.01
N GLU A 34 -2.79 0.42 4.02
CA GLU A 34 -3.50 1.02 2.89
C GLU A 34 -3.03 2.46 2.64
N ASP A 35 -2.92 3.28 3.68
CA ASP A 35 -2.43 4.65 3.56
C ASP A 35 -0.96 4.68 3.11
N LEU A 36 -0.14 3.70 3.53
CA LEU A 36 1.20 3.52 3.03
C LEU A 36 1.20 3.27 1.52
N ILE A 37 0.36 2.35 1.03
CA ILE A 37 0.21 2.06 -0.41
C ILE A 37 -0.20 3.34 -1.16
N ILE A 38 -1.18 4.10 -0.65
CA ILE A 38 -1.66 5.33 -1.29
C ILE A 38 -0.54 6.39 -1.37
N LEU A 39 0.19 6.63 -0.27
CA LEU A 39 1.31 7.58 -0.23
C LEU A 39 2.41 7.21 -1.24
N LYS A 40 2.72 5.92 -1.32
CA LYS A 40 3.73 5.35 -2.22
C LYS A 40 3.31 5.46 -3.69
N ALA A 41 2.07 5.10 -4.00
CA ALA A 41 1.51 5.25 -5.34
C ALA A 41 1.42 6.73 -5.78
N LYS A 42 1.11 7.64 -4.84
CA LYS A 42 1.07 9.09 -5.11
C LYS A 42 2.46 9.68 -5.38
N ALA A 43 3.48 9.22 -4.65
CA ALA A 43 4.87 9.62 -4.89
C ALA A 43 5.40 9.10 -6.24
N GLY A 44 4.93 7.93 -6.68
CA GLY A 44 5.11 7.43 -8.04
C GLY A 44 6.54 6.98 -8.39
N ARG A 45 7.44 6.83 -7.41
CA ARG A 45 8.84 6.44 -7.69
C ARG A 45 8.96 4.94 -7.87
N GLU A 46 9.92 4.53 -8.68
CA GLU A 46 10.14 3.11 -8.99
C GLU A 46 10.48 2.27 -7.74
N ARG A 47 11.23 2.83 -6.78
CA ARG A 47 11.54 2.15 -5.51
C ARG A 47 10.30 1.90 -4.65
N ASP A 48 9.27 2.74 -4.77
CA ASP A 48 8.04 2.61 -3.99
C ASP A 48 7.24 1.34 -4.41
N MET A 49 7.50 0.79 -5.61
CA MET A 49 6.90 -0.46 -6.08
C MET A 49 7.39 -1.69 -5.31
N SER A 50 8.66 -1.72 -4.91
CA SER A 50 9.21 -2.82 -4.12
C SER A 50 8.61 -2.85 -2.71
N ASP A 51 8.39 -1.68 -2.10
CA ASP A 51 7.74 -1.59 -0.79
C ASP A 51 6.28 -2.08 -0.88
N ILE A 52 5.56 -1.64 -1.91
CA ILE A 52 4.16 -2.06 -2.14
C ILE A 52 4.08 -3.57 -2.42
N SER A 53 5.01 -4.14 -3.18
CA SER A 53 4.99 -5.58 -3.47
C SER A 53 5.08 -6.42 -2.19
N ILE A 54 5.91 -5.99 -1.22
CA ILE A 54 6.04 -6.63 0.08
C ILE A 54 4.72 -6.54 0.85
N VAL A 55 4.08 -5.36 0.90
CA VAL A 55 2.79 -5.19 1.59
C VAL A 55 1.72 -6.08 0.97
N LEU A 56 1.63 -6.12 -0.37
CA LEU A 56 0.66 -6.94 -1.09
C LEU A 56 0.85 -8.44 -0.83
N VAL A 57 2.09 -8.92 -0.82
CA VAL A 57 2.39 -10.34 -0.55
C VAL A 57 2.01 -10.74 0.88
N ASN A 58 2.29 -9.87 1.86
CA ASN A 58 2.09 -10.19 3.27
C ASN A 58 0.64 -10.02 3.74
N LEU A 59 -0.07 -9.01 3.25
CA LEU A 59 -1.41 -8.68 3.77
C LEU A 59 -2.52 -9.14 2.84
N LYS A 60 -2.33 -9.08 1.52
CA LYS A 60 -3.25 -9.60 0.49
C LYS A 60 -4.74 -9.42 0.80
N ASP A 61 -5.37 -10.42 1.41
CA ASP A 61 -6.81 -10.48 1.67
C ASP A 61 -7.23 -9.62 2.87
N ASP A 62 -6.29 -9.29 3.76
CA ASP A 62 -6.48 -8.45 4.96
C ASP A 62 -6.47 -6.95 4.66
N LEU A 63 -6.10 -6.56 3.43
CA LEU A 63 -6.14 -5.16 3.02
C LEU A 63 -7.60 -4.68 2.89
N ASP A 64 -7.87 -3.45 3.30
CA ASP A 64 -9.14 -2.75 3.04
C ASP A 64 -9.17 -2.25 1.59
N TRP A 65 -9.47 -3.16 0.66
CA TRP A 65 -9.52 -2.87 -0.78
C TRP A 65 -10.58 -1.83 -1.15
N LYS A 66 -11.70 -1.79 -0.41
CA LYS A 66 -12.74 -0.79 -0.63
C LYS A 66 -12.19 0.60 -0.33
N TYR A 67 -11.53 0.76 0.82
CA TYR A 67 -10.86 2.01 1.18
C TYR A 67 -9.77 2.40 0.17
N LEU A 68 -8.92 1.46 -0.26
CA LEU A 68 -7.90 1.72 -1.29
C LEU A 68 -8.52 2.27 -2.58
N LYS A 69 -9.62 1.67 -3.05
CA LYS A 69 -10.34 2.11 -4.26
C LYS A 69 -10.91 3.51 -4.10
N GLU A 70 -11.64 3.75 -3.02
CA GLU A 70 -12.28 5.05 -2.74
C GLU A 70 -11.24 6.16 -2.57
N ARG A 71 -10.18 5.89 -1.80
CA ARG A 71 -9.11 6.86 -1.54
C ARG A 71 -8.32 7.18 -2.81
N ALA A 72 -7.94 6.18 -3.59
CA ALA A 72 -7.26 6.39 -4.86
C ALA A 72 -8.10 7.21 -5.85
N SER A 73 -9.40 6.91 -5.95
CA SER A 73 -10.34 7.67 -6.77
C SER A 73 -10.41 9.14 -6.34
N SER A 74 -10.55 9.40 -5.04
CA SER A 74 -10.61 10.77 -4.49
C SER A 74 -9.33 11.59 -4.76
N LEU A 75 -8.18 10.92 -4.85
CA LEU A 75 -6.86 11.54 -5.07
C LEU A 75 -6.40 11.50 -6.54
N LYS A 76 -7.26 10.99 -7.45
CA LYS A 76 -6.99 10.79 -8.87
C LYS A 76 -5.71 10.00 -9.14
N ILE A 77 -5.51 8.91 -8.40
CA ILE A 77 -4.36 8.01 -8.53
C ILE A 77 -4.80 6.80 -9.36
N ASP A 78 -4.05 6.46 -10.42
CA ASP A 78 -4.21 5.19 -11.14
C ASP A 78 -3.60 4.04 -10.33
N LEU A 79 -4.27 3.69 -9.24
CA LEU A 79 -3.79 2.69 -8.28
C LEU A 79 -3.68 1.31 -8.94
N LYS A 80 -4.66 0.92 -9.78
CA LYS A 80 -4.68 -0.39 -10.43
C LYS A 80 -3.42 -0.62 -11.25
N SER A 81 -3.09 0.32 -12.15
CA SER A 81 -1.88 0.21 -12.97
C SER A 81 -0.61 0.17 -12.11
N PHE A 82 -0.54 1.00 -11.06
CA PHE A 82 0.61 1.04 -10.18
C PHE A 82 0.81 -0.27 -9.40
N LEU A 83 -0.26 -0.87 -8.85
CA LEU A 83 -0.19 -2.14 -8.14
C LEU A 83 0.20 -3.28 -9.09
N LEU A 84 -0.36 -3.33 -10.30
CA LEU A 84 0.00 -4.34 -11.29
C LEU A 84 1.49 -4.28 -11.67
N ARG A 85 2.04 -3.07 -11.86
CA ARG A 85 3.49 -2.88 -12.07
C ARG A 85 4.32 -3.27 -10.86
N SER A 86 3.79 -3.07 -9.65
CA SER A 86 4.48 -3.46 -8.41
C SER A 86 4.63 -4.97 -8.27
N LEU A 87 3.80 -5.77 -8.94
CA LEU A 87 3.93 -7.23 -8.94
C LEU A 87 5.22 -7.73 -9.64
N GLU A 88 5.82 -6.92 -10.50
CA GLU A 88 7.13 -7.23 -11.12
C GLU A 88 8.29 -7.05 -10.13
N ARG A 89 8.03 -6.43 -8.98
CA ARG A 89 9.01 -6.20 -7.90
C ARG A 89 8.82 -7.16 -6.72
N ILE A 90 8.09 -8.25 -6.89
CA ILE A 90 7.98 -9.29 -5.85
C ILE A 90 9.38 -9.86 -5.57
N PRO A 91 9.82 -9.92 -4.29
CA PRO A 91 11.15 -10.41 -3.95
C PRO A 91 11.37 -11.88 -4.33
N VAL A 92 12.62 -12.22 -4.68
CA VAL A 92 13.01 -13.58 -5.10
C VAL A 92 12.86 -14.64 -4.00
N HIS A 93 12.84 -14.23 -2.73
CA HIS A 93 12.69 -15.13 -1.59
C HIS A 93 11.22 -15.52 -1.32
N VAL A 94 10.26 -14.93 -2.05
CA VAL A 94 8.85 -15.32 -1.94
C VAL A 94 8.66 -16.69 -2.58
N GLU A 95 8.27 -17.68 -1.77
CA GLU A 95 7.99 -19.02 -2.25
C GLU A 95 6.91 -19.01 -3.33
N ASN A 96 7.15 -19.74 -4.42
CA ASN A 96 6.22 -19.83 -5.55
C ASN A 96 5.77 -18.46 -6.10
N ALA A 97 6.70 -17.51 -6.23
CA ALA A 97 6.43 -16.16 -6.72
C ALA A 97 5.51 -16.08 -7.96
N PRO A 98 5.60 -16.96 -8.99
CA PRO A 98 4.65 -16.95 -10.11
C PRO A 98 3.18 -17.18 -9.69
N LYS A 99 2.93 -18.09 -8.75
CA LYS A 99 1.59 -18.37 -8.21
C LYS A 99 1.07 -17.20 -7.40
N VAL A 100 1.92 -16.63 -6.54
CA VAL A 100 1.59 -15.44 -5.73
C VAL A 100 1.25 -14.26 -6.64
N ARG A 101 2.07 -13.99 -7.66
CA ARG A 101 1.83 -12.95 -8.67
C ARG A 101 0.49 -13.13 -9.37
N LYS A 102 0.18 -14.34 -9.83
CA LYS A 102 -1.10 -14.66 -10.49
C LYS A 102 -2.28 -14.42 -9.56
N SER A 103 -2.18 -14.82 -8.29
CA SER A 103 -3.23 -14.60 -7.29
C SER A 103 -3.45 -13.11 -7.00
N LEU A 104 -2.36 -12.35 -6.82
CA LEU A 104 -2.44 -10.91 -6.53
C LEU A 104 -2.99 -10.13 -7.72
N ARG A 105 -2.56 -10.45 -8.95
CA ARG A 105 -3.10 -9.84 -10.16
C ARG A 105 -4.62 -10.00 -10.22
N ARG A 106 -5.13 -11.22 -10.00
CA ARG A 106 -6.58 -11.48 -10.01
C ARG A 106 -7.33 -10.63 -8.99
N ILE A 107 -6.81 -10.52 -7.77
CA ILE A 107 -7.44 -9.70 -6.71
C ILE A 107 -7.45 -8.22 -7.10
N ILE A 108 -6.33 -7.70 -7.62
CA ILE A 108 -6.24 -6.31 -8.07
C ILE A 108 -7.22 -6.04 -9.22
N GLU A 109 -7.33 -6.98 -10.17
CA GLU A 109 -8.25 -6.85 -11.30
C GLU A 109 -9.73 -6.88 -10.89
N GLU A 110 -10.08 -7.71 -9.91
CA GLU A 110 -11.44 -7.87 -9.39
C GLU A 110 -11.85 -6.73 -8.44
N ARG A 111 -10.93 -6.23 -7.60
CA ARG A 111 -11.26 -5.29 -6.52
C ARG A 111 -11.03 -3.81 -6.86
N LEU A 112 -10.20 -3.49 -7.86
CA LEU A 112 -9.95 -2.11 -8.33
C LEU A 112 -10.54 -1.87 -9.73
#